data_AF-A0A3N0A7S8-F1
#
_entry.id   AF-A0A3N0A7S8-F1
#
_cell.length_a   1.000
_cell.length_b   1.000
_cell.length_c   1.000
_cell.angle_alpha   90.00
_cell.angle_beta   90.00
_cell.angle_gamma   90.00
#
_symmetry.space_group_name_H-M   'P 1'
#
loop_
_entity.id
_entity.type
_entity.pdbx_description
1 polymer ?
#
loop_
_entity_poly.entity_id
_entity_poly.type
_entity_poly.pdbx_seq_one_letter_code
_entity_poly.pdbx_strand_id
1 'polypeptide(L)'
;METAMTSSQLSGSEKYKILSHTGDTMTEQPVKDIIEHLGRHLPDIDQKDTVLLTGTGEKIPIQSDKFKEIHNIENPKKIAFVDGGEGVLEEAPNFLIMINRIYFSLFCGRERVKLKTRPRAEFFSIVSTSVTPGENPSITYSTILFPHTDADRQYQPEETDLTLTSNDTTALQGSRINSQSRSFAEWKLARHVVKKELDKGDIIVMDGSLQTGFKNEARYTEDFYHEATSKGVIVCGLSKTSRLVTEVGEPLFVKISEMGKDIKCRWYLDIAKKISRGEKGHVFAVKLHPGSRAVYRFEILQDQFEKMNDEEINDILASLAANSGDVAMPGYPYGLVDADRFAQVRNNELGMYRRDALSRIMHYKGGKNILKYINANKSHEHLNGVTS
;
A
#
# COMPACT_ATOMS: atom_id res chain seq x y z
N MET A 1 10.69 -0.68 75.81
CA MET A 1 11.00 -1.68 74.77
C MET A 1 10.03 -1.43 73.63
N GLU A 2 10.10 -0.36 72.83
CA GLU A 2 11.21 0.27 72.13
C GLU A 2 12.14 -0.69 71.36
N THR A 3 11.78 -0.82 70.07
CA THR A 3 12.58 -0.57 68.84
C THR A 3 13.61 -1.60 68.34
N ALA A 4 13.70 -1.61 66.98
CA ALA A 4 14.70 -2.19 66.07
C ALA A 4 14.31 -3.56 65.47
N MET A 5 14.39 -3.83 64.16
CA MET A 5 15.04 -3.11 63.06
C MET A 5 14.50 -3.63 61.71
N THR A 6 14.31 -2.70 60.77
CA THR A 6 14.28 -2.92 59.31
C THR A 6 15.68 -3.12 58.74
N SER A 7 15.76 -3.83 57.59
CA SER A 7 16.83 -3.92 56.55
C SER A 7 17.03 -5.42 56.20
N SER A 8 17.24 -5.88 54.97
CA SER A 8 17.64 -5.26 53.70
C SER A 8 17.43 -6.26 52.54
N GLN A 9 17.34 -5.74 51.31
CA GLN A 9 17.61 -6.39 50.02
C GLN A 9 16.59 -7.40 49.45
N LEU A 10 15.56 -6.86 48.80
CA LEU A 10 14.92 -7.46 47.62
C LEU A 10 15.49 -6.80 46.36
N SER A 11 16.36 -7.50 45.63
CA SER A 11 16.41 -7.45 44.15
C SER A 11 17.47 -8.43 43.65
N GLY A 12 17.03 -9.62 43.23
CA GLY A 12 17.89 -10.61 42.60
C GLY A 12 17.04 -11.74 42.06
N SER A 13 16.78 -11.69 40.74
CA SER A 13 16.40 -12.84 39.90
C SER A 13 15.17 -13.66 40.29
N GLU A 14 13.97 -13.08 40.18
CA GLU A 14 12.76 -13.89 39.94
C GLU A 14 11.87 -13.19 38.91
N LYS A 15 12.20 -13.35 37.61
CA LYS A 15 11.24 -13.12 36.50
C LYS A 15 11.70 -13.70 35.16
N TYR A 16 12.19 -14.94 35.17
CA TYR A 16 12.16 -15.81 34.00
C TYR A 16 11.89 -17.24 34.47
N LYS A 17 10.67 -17.46 34.96
CA LYS A 17 10.10 -18.81 35.01
C LYS A 17 9.75 -19.16 33.57
N ILE A 18 10.75 -19.69 32.87
CA ILE A 18 10.56 -20.44 31.64
C ILE A 18 9.46 -21.45 31.96
N LEU A 19 8.37 -21.38 31.19
CA LEU A 19 7.30 -22.37 31.21
C LEU A 19 7.94 -23.72 30.88
N SER A 20 8.28 -24.47 31.93
CA SER A 20 8.55 -25.90 31.84
C SER A 20 7.22 -26.58 31.54
N HIS A 21 6.86 -26.65 30.27
CA HIS A 21 5.86 -27.60 29.82
C HIS A 21 6.55 -28.94 29.58
N THR A 22 6.12 -29.89 30.40
CA THR A 22 6.12 -31.34 30.25
C THR A 22 6.41 -31.86 28.85
N GLY A 23 7.26 -32.88 28.79
CA GLY A 23 7.79 -33.45 27.55
C GLY A 23 6.72 -33.85 26.55
N ASP A 24 6.64 -33.09 25.47
CA ASP A 24 6.29 -33.61 24.17
C ASP A 24 7.59 -33.98 23.45
N THR A 25 7.65 -35.22 22.98
CA THR A 25 8.70 -35.66 22.07
C THR A 25 8.62 -34.78 20.83
N MET A 26 9.68 -34.04 20.49
CA MET A 26 9.74 -33.38 19.18
C MET A 26 9.53 -34.46 18.13
N THR A 27 8.44 -34.37 17.37
CA THR A 27 8.19 -35.36 16.32
C THR A 27 9.20 -35.14 15.19
N GLU A 28 9.50 -36.18 14.43
CA GLU A 28 10.32 -36.10 13.21
C GLU A 28 9.68 -35.25 12.09
N GLN A 29 8.56 -34.57 12.37
CA GLN A 29 7.77 -33.81 11.41
C GLN A 29 7.52 -32.37 11.90
N PRO A 30 8.57 -31.54 12.00
CA PRO A 30 8.46 -30.17 12.53
C PRO A 30 7.42 -29.31 11.79
N VAL A 31 7.24 -29.55 10.48
CA VAL A 31 6.21 -28.85 9.69
C VAL A 31 4.79 -29.23 10.15
N LYS A 32 4.55 -30.50 10.46
CA LYS A 32 3.26 -30.97 10.95
C LYS A 32 2.95 -30.39 12.32
N ASP A 33 3.94 -30.41 13.23
CA ASP A 33 3.78 -29.83 14.57
C ASP A 33 3.49 -28.33 14.51
N ILE A 34 4.15 -27.60 13.60
CA ILE A 34 3.85 -26.17 13.37
C ILE A 34 2.41 -25.98 12.87
N ILE A 35 1.95 -26.80 11.93
CA ILE A 35 0.58 -26.70 11.38
C ILE A 35 -0.46 -27.01 12.46
N GLU A 36 -0.26 -28.07 13.24
CA GLU A 36 -1.17 -28.43 14.32
C GLU A 36 -1.18 -27.37 15.43
N HIS A 37 -0.01 -26.85 15.80
CA HIS A 37 0.10 -25.76 16.74
C HIS A 37 -0.64 -24.52 16.24
N LEU A 38 -0.44 -24.12 14.97
CA LEU A 38 -1.13 -22.99 14.38
C LEU A 38 -2.66 -23.21 14.38
N GLY A 39 -3.12 -24.39 13.96
CA GLY A 39 -4.54 -24.74 13.91
C GLY A 39 -5.26 -24.65 15.25
N ARG A 40 -4.58 -24.99 16.36
CA ARG A 40 -5.14 -24.88 17.73
C ARG A 40 -5.31 -23.43 18.22
N HIS A 41 -4.59 -22.48 17.60
CA HIS A 41 -4.57 -21.07 18.03
C HIS A 41 -5.29 -20.13 17.07
N LEU A 42 -5.83 -20.64 15.96
CA LEU A 42 -6.69 -19.86 15.08
C LEU A 42 -8.11 -19.83 15.69
N PRO A 43 -8.73 -18.65 15.81
CA PRO A 43 -10.08 -18.52 16.35
C PRO A 43 -11.14 -19.19 15.45
N ASP A 44 -12.23 -19.66 16.06
CA ASP A 44 -13.43 -20.11 15.35
C ASP A 44 -14.25 -18.92 14.85
N ILE A 45 -14.90 -19.09 13.69
CA ILE A 45 -15.67 -18.05 13.02
C ILE A 45 -17.01 -17.81 13.76
N ASP A 46 -17.05 -16.83 14.66
CA ASP A 46 -18.31 -16.33 15.23
C ASP A 46 -19.14 -15.55 14.18
N GLN A 47 -20.46 -15.41 14.32
CA GLN A 47 -21.31 -14.75 13.31
C GLN A 47 -21.35 -13.22 13.40
N LYS A 48 -20.92 -12.61 14.51
CA LYS A 48 -20.91 -11.15 14.67
C LYS A 48 -19.54 -10.68 15.13
N ASP A 49 -19.01 -9.68 14.45
CA ASP A 49 -17.70 -9.11 14.79
C ASP A 49 -17.60 -7.64 14.35
N THR A 50 -16.51 -6.97 14.71
CA THR A 50 -16.16 -5.64 14.22
C THR A 50 -14.69 -5.59 13.81
N VAL A 51 -14.30 -4.59 13.00
CA VAL A 51 -12.90 -4.36 12.68
C VAL A 51 -12.14 -3.82 13.90
N LEU A 52 -10.94 -4.34 14.15
CA LEU A 52 -10.02 -3.79 15.15
C LEU A 52 -9.55 -2.42 14.71
N LEU A 53 -9.83 -1.40 15.52
CA LEU A 53 -9.39 -0.03 15.29
C LEU A 53 -8.17 0.29 16.14
N THR A 54 -7.21 0.99 15.54
CA THR A 54 -6.05 1.56 16.24
C THR A 54 -6.16 3.08 16.40
N GLY A 55 -7.30 3.67 16.00
CA GLY A 55 -7.58 5.10 16.08
C GLY A 55 -8.93 5.41 16.75
N THR A 56 -9.37 6.67 16.66
CA THR A 56 -10.64 7.16 17.22
C THR A 56 -11.83 6.97 16.27
N GLY A 57 -11.74 5.99 15.37
CA GLY A 57 -12.77 5.71 14.37
C GLY A 57 -14.04 5.12 14.98
N GLU A 58 -15.08 5.04 14.16
CA GLU A 58 -16.32 4.34 14.53
C GLU A 58 -16.35 2.97 13.85
N LYS A 59 -16.73 1.96 14.61
CA LYS A 59 -16.86 0.57 14.17
C LYS A 59 -18.28 0.32 13.69
N ILE A 60 -18.41 -0.37 12.56
CA ILE A 60 -19.69 -0.85 12.07
C ILE A 60 -19.73 -2.37 12.27
N PRO A 61 -20.80 -2.92 12.91
CA PRO A 61 -20.96 -4.36 13.05
C PRO A 61 -20.98 -5.08 11.71
N ILE A 62 -20.17 -6.13 11.60
CA ILE A 62 -20.14 -7.04 10.46
C ILE A 62 -21.23 -8.08 10.71
N GLN A 63 -22.32 -8.03 9.94
CA GLN A 63 -23.49 -8.90 10.08
C GLN A 63 -24.09 -9.24 8.71
N SER A 64 -24.65 -10.44 8.56
CA SER A 64 -25.14 -10.94 7.28
C SER A 64 -26.32 -10.14 6.70
N ASP A 65 -27.12 -9.49 7.55
CA ASP A 65 -28.26 -8.64 7.16
C ASP A 65 -27.84 -7.22 6.73
N LYS A 66 -26.54 -6.87 6.84
CA LYS A 66 -26.00 -5.56 6.46
C LYS A 66 -25.40 -5.51 5.07
N PHE A 67 -25.34 -6.65 4.38
CA PHE A 67 -24.90 -6.70 2.99
C PHE A 67 -25.92 -6.00 2.09
N LYS A 68 -25.44 -5.05 1.29
CA LYS A 68 -26.25 -4.29 0.35
C LYS A 68 -25.92 -4.73 -1.07
N GLU A 69 -26.94 -4.95 -1.90
CA GLU A 69 -26.75 -5.29 -3.30
C GLU A 69 -26.22 -4.10 -4.10
N ILE A 70 -25.32 -4.36 -5.05
CA ILE A 70 -24.90 -3.39 -6.06
C ILE A 70 -25.77 -3.59 -7.31
N HIS A 71 -26.74 -2.70 -7.48
CA HIS A 71 -27.67 -2.70 -8.60
C HIS A 71 -26.99 -2.22 -9.89
N ASN A 72 -27.49 -2.69 -11.04
CA ASN A 72 -26.99 -2.25 -12.33
C ASN A 72 -27.36 -0.79 -12.60
N ILE A 73 -26.52 -0.12 -13.40
CA ILE A 73 -26.77 1.21 -13.93
C ILE A 73 -26.66 1.17 -15.45
N GLU A 74 -27.42 2.05 -16.12
CA GLU A 74 -27.38 2.17 -17.57
C GLU A 74 -26.17 2.96 -18.05
N ASN A 75 -25.76 3.98 -17.29
CA ASN A 75 -24.73 4.94 -17.66
C ASN A 75 -23.59 4.93 -16.64
N PRO A 76 -22.59 4.05 -16.80
CA PRO A 76 -21.39 4.07 -15.97
C PRO A 76 -20.70 5.44 -15.98
N LYS A 77 -20.20 5.85 -14.82
CA LYS A 77 -19.37 7.06 -14.71
C LYS A 77 -18.01 6.81 -15.37
N LYS A 78 -17.38 7.90 -15.82
CA LYS A 78 -15.99 7.87 -16.27
C LYS A 78 -15.07 7.77 -15.03
N ILE A 79 -14.12 6.85 -15.09
CA ILE A 79 -13.22 6.50 -13.98
C ILE A 79 -11.78 6.61 -14.46
N ALA A 80 -10.97 7.38 -13.74
CA ALA A 80 -9.52 7.29 -13.84
C ALA A 80 -8.98 6.32 -12.80
N PHE A 81 -8.03 5.49 -13.18
CA PHE A 81 -7.32 4.58 -12.28
C PHE A 81 -5.84 4.96 -12.27
N VAL A 82 -5.27 5.14 -11.09
CA VAL A 82 -3.89 5.61 -10.89
C VAL A 82 -3.10 4.55 -10.13
N ASP A 83 -1.90 4.24 -10.60
CA ASP A 83 -0.97 3.34 -9.93
C ASP A 83 0.49 3.76 -10.18
N GLY A 84 1.39 3.26 -9.34
CA GLY A 84 2.82 3.48 -9.41
C GLY A 84 3.62 2.18 -9.22
N GLY A 85 4.63 2.00 -10.06
CA GLY A 85 5.64 0.96 -9.94
C GLY A 85 7.03 1.54 -9.70
N GLU A 86 7.89 0.73 -9.09
CA GLU A 86 9.31 1.03 -8.94
C GLU A 86 10.15 -0.20 -9.26
N GLY A 87 11.42 0.03 -9.55
CA GLY A 87 12.38 -1.05 -9.66
C GLY A 87 13.78 -0.60 -9.26
N VAL A 88 14.42 -1.43 -8.44
CA VAL A 88 15.78 -1.21 -7.94
C VAL A 88 16.78 -1.47 -9.06
N LEU A 89 17.65 -0.51 -9.34
CA LEU A 89 18.76 -0.65 -10.27
C LEU A 89 20.00 -1.17 -9.57
N GLU A 90 20.49 -0.45 -8.56
CA GLU A 90 21.64 -0.85 -7.75
C GLU A 90 21.41 -0.41 -6.29
N GLU A 91 21.94 -1.19 -5.36
CA GLU A 91 21.80 -0.96 -3.92
C GLU A 91 23.13 -1.18 -3.21
N ALA A 92 23.40 -0.33 -2.22
CA ALA A 92 24.49 -0.48 -1.26
C ALA A 92 23.99 -0.02 0.13
N PRO A 93 24.71 -0.33 1.23
CA PRO A 93 24.25 0.05 2.57
C PRO A 93 24.04 1.55 2.80
N ASN A 94 24.62 2.41 1.95
CA ASN A 94 24.55 3.87 2.07
C ASN A 94 23.88 4.56 0.88
N PHE A 95 23.42 3.83 -0.13
CA PHE A 95 22.63 4.40 -1.22
C PHE A 95 21.74 3.37 -1.93
N LEU A 96 20.68 3.86 -2.55
CA LEU A 96 19.76 3.08 -3.37
C LEU A 96 19.42 3.83 -4.64
N ILE A 97 19.59 3.19 -5.80
CA ILE A 97 19.25 3.74 -7.12
C ILE A 97 18.03 3.01 -7.64
N MET A 98 16.98 3.76 -8.00
CA MET A 98 15.72 3.21 -8.49
C MET A 98 15.24 3.93 -9.74
N ILE A 99 14.39 3.25 -10.49
CA ILE A 99 13.50 3.86 -11.47
C ILE A 99 12.07 3.77 -10.95
N ASN A 100 11.35 4.88 -11.03
CA ASN A 100 9.94 5.02 -10.66
C ASN A 100 9.14 5.29 -11.92
N ARG A 101 7.95 4.70 -11.99
CA ARG A 101 7.02 4.89 -13.08
C ARG A 101 5.62 5.01 -12.51
N ILE A 102 4.94 6.08 -12.88
CA ILE A 102 3.55 6.31 -12.52
C ILE A 102 2.70 6.32 -13.78
N TYR A 103 1.48 5.81 -13.67
CA TYR A 103 0.59 5.70 -14.80
C TYR A 103 -0.86 5.92 -14.39
N PHE A 104 -1.66 6.44 -15.33
CA PHE A 104 -3.11 6.41 -15.19
C PHE A 104 -3.79 5.88 -16.45
N SER A 105 -4.94 5.24 -16.25
CA SER A 105 -5.86 4.83 -17.29
C SER A 105 -7.21 5.53 -17.12
N LEU A 106 -8.01 5.59 -18.19
CA LEU A 106 -9.33 6.23 -18.17
C LEU A 106 -10.34 5.32 -18.87
N PHE A 107 -11.46 5.04 -18.20
CA PHE A 107 -12.50 4.15 -18.69
C PHE A 107 -13.89 4.71 -18.41
N CYS A 108 -14.88 4.29 -19.20
CA CYS A 108 -16.30 4.48 -18.95
C CYS A 108 -16.97 3.12 -19.11
N GLY A 109 -17.39 2.50 -18.00
CA GLY A 109 -17.82 1.10 -17.99
C GLY A 109 -16.70 0.17 -18.47
N ARG A 110 -16.90 -0.48 -19.62
CA ARG A 110 -15.91 -1.39 -20.24
C ARG A 110 -14.99 -0.72 -21.26
N GLU A 111 -15.31 0.50 -21.68
CA GLU A 111 -14.62 1.15 -22.78
C GLU A 111 -13.50 2.05 -22.29
N ARG A 112 -12.34 1.98 -22.94
CA ARG A 112 -11.25 2.91 -22.68
C ARG A 112 -11.58 4.27 -23.30
N VAL A 113 -11.37 5.33 -22.53
CA VAL A 113 -11.57 6.71 -22.98
C VAL A 113 -10.27 7.28 -23.52
N LYS A 114 -10.36 8.07 -24.59
CA LYS A 114 -9.22 8.78 -25.18
C LYS A 114 -8.70 9.85 -24.19
N LEU A 115 -7.39 9.84 -23.98
CA LEU A 115 -6.71 10.74 -23.06
C LEU A 115 -6.41 12.09 -23.71
N LYS A 116 -6.47 13.18 -22.92
CA LYS A 116 -6.05 14.52 -23.32
C LYS A 116 -4.56 14.76 -23.03
N THR A 117 -3.99 14.02 -22.09
CA THR A 117 -2.60 14.14 -21.61
C THR A 117 -1.88 12.79 -21.67
N ARG A 118 -0.56 12.81 -21.46
CA ARG A 118 0.26 11.59 -21.47
C ARG A 118 -0.05 10.77 -20.20
N PRO A 119 -0.38 9.47 -20.32
CA PRO A 119 -0.76 8.65 -19.17
C PRO A 119 0.39 8.30 -18.24
N ARG A 120 1.63 8.34 -18.74
CA ARG A 120 2.81 7.83 -18.06
C ARG A 120 3.80 8.94 -17.74
N ALA A 121 4.44 8.84 -16.58
CA ALA A 121 5.64 9.60 -16.26
C ALA A 121 6.69 8.70 -15.60
N GLU A 122 7.96 9.00 -15.85
CA GLU A 122 9.10 8.17 -15.43
C GLU A 122 10.22 9.04 -14.86
N PHE A 123 10.87 8.56 -13.80
CA PHE A 123 12.01 9.23 -13.21
C PHE A 123 12.89 8.29 -12.41
N PHE A 124 14.19 8.56 -12.37
CA PHE A 124 15.10 7.89 -11.47
C PHE A 124 15.15 8.61 -10.13
N SER A 125 15.46 7.86 -9.08
CA SER A 125 15.70 8.40 -7.75
C SER A 125 16.94 7.79 -7.14
N ILE A 126 17.71 8.60 -6.43
CA ILE A 126 18.83 8.15 -5.62
C ILE A 126 18.53 8.51 -4.17
N VAL A 127 18.43 7.50 -3.32
CA VAL A 127 18.44 7.69 -1.87
C VAL A 127 19.88 7.60 -1.41
N SER A 128 20.36 8.59 -0.67
CA SER A 128 21.71 8.61 -0.09
C SER A 128 21.63 8.77 1.43
N THR A 129 22.56 8.13 2.12
CA THR A 129 22.66 8.20 3.59
C THR A 129 23.81 9.09 4.02
N SER A 130 23.54 9.99 4.96
CA SER A 130 24.54 10.76 5.70
C SER A 130 24.40 10.51 7.21
N VAL A 131 25.53 10.32 7.89
CA VAL A 131 25.58 10.12 9.35
C VAL A 131 26.09 11.38 10.00
N THR A 132 25.36 11.92 10.97
CA THR A 132 25.84 13.00 11.85
C THR A 132 26.44 12.37 13.11
N PRO A 133 27.76 12.45 13.31
CA PRO A 133 28.41 11.90 14.50
C PRO A 133 28.08 12.73 15.74
N GLY A 134 28.00 12.07 16.89
CA GLY A 134 27.73 12.69 18.19
C GLY A 134 27.46 11.62 19.26
N GLU A 135 27.13 12.06 20.48
CA GLU A 135 26.75 11.14 21.58
C GLU A 135 25.54 10.26 21.23
N ASN A 136 24.62 10.79 20.41
CA ASN A 136 23.52 10.07 19.79
C ASN A 136 23.61 10.24 18.26
N PRO A 137 24.24 9.31 17.53
CA PRO A 137 24.38 9.42 16.09
C PRO A 137 23.02 9.43 15.41
N SER A 138 22.84 10.32 14.44
CA SER A 138 21.62 10.38 13.63
C SER A 138 21.93 10.11 12.17
N ILE A 139 20.98 9.48 11.49
CA ILE A 139 21.10 9.05 10.11
C ILE A 139 20.04 9.77 9.31
N THR A 140 20.48 10.51 8.30
CA THR A 140 19.60 11.20 7.37
C THR A 140 19.63 10.49 6.03
N TYR A 141 18.45 10.17 5.53
CA TYR A 141 18.20 9.65 4.19
C TYR A 141 17.64 10.79 3.35
N SER A 142 18.32 11.11 2.25
CA SER A 142 17.90 12.16 1.32
C SER A 142 17.72 11.58 -0.06
N THR A 143 16.61 11.94 -0.71
CA THR A 143 16.28 11.46 -2.05
C THR A 143 16.46 12.58 -3.07
N ILE A 144 17.21 12.31 -4.14
CA ILE A 144 17.39 13.19 -5.31
C ILE A 144 16.68 12.55 -6.50
N LEU A 145 15.98 13.36 -7.30
CA LEU A 145 15.15 12.91 -8.41
C LEU A 145 15.70 13.36 -9.77
N PHE A 146 15.63 12.47 -10.75
CA PHE A 146 16.10 12.70 -12.11
C PHE A 146 14.99 12.35 -13.10
N PRO A 147 14.34 13.33 -13.73
CA PRO A 147 13.24 13.05 -14.64
C PRO A 147 13.75 12.31 -15.88
N HIS A 148 12.96 11.37 -16.42
CA HIS A 148 13.34 10.67 -17.65
C HIS A 148 13.31 11.61 -18.86
N THR A 149 12.34 12.53 -18.88
CA THR A 149 12.21 13.66 -19.83
C THR A 149 11.88 14.94 -19.07
N ASP A 150 12.16 16.12 -19.62
CA ASP A 150 11.81 17.39 -18.96
C ASP A 150 10.31 17.51 -18.63
N ALA A 151 9.46 16.89 -19.44
CA ALA A 151 8.02 16.83 -19.20
C ALA A 151 7.63 16.00 -17.96
N ASP A 152 8.47 15.05 -17.52
CA ASP A 152 8.23 14.24 -16.31
C ASP A 152 8.41 15.03 -15.01
N ARG A 153 9.20 16.12 -15.05
CA ARG A 153 9.51 16.93 -13.86
C ARG A 153 8.28 17.45 -13.13
N GLN A 154 7.20 17.75 -13.86
CA GLN A 154 5.96 18.26 -13.26
C GLN A 154 5.28 17.26 -12.30
N TYR A 155 5.57 15.96 -12.46
CA TYR A 155 4.99 14.88 -11.66
C TYR A 155 5.87 14.47 -10.47
N GLN A 156 7.12 14.93 -10.41
CA GLN A 156 8.05 14.63 -9.34
C GLN A 156 7.68 15.41 -8.06
N PRO A 157 7.73 14.79 -6.87
CA PRO A 157 7.61 15.51 -5.60
C PRO A 157 8.83 16.41 -5.34
N GLU A 158 8.71 17.30 -4.35
CA GLU A 158 9.80 18.14 -3.91
C GLU A 158 10.82 17.31 -3.11
N GLU A 159 12.10 17.37 -3.47
CA GLU A 159 13.17 16.59 -2.80
C GLU A 159 13.27 16.89 -1.29
N THR A 160 12.95 18.11 -0.89
CA THR A 160 12.89 18.52 0.53
C THR A 160 11.89 17.71 1.34
N ASP A 161 10.82 17.23 0.70
CA ASP A 161 9.78 16.43 1.36
C ASP A 161 10.17 14.95 1.49
N LEU A 162 11.22 14.52 0.79
CA LEU A 162 11.76 13.16 0.74
C LEU A 162 12.99 12.96 1.63
N THR A 163 13.18 13.83 2.62
CA THR A 163 14.26 13.71 3.60
C THR A 163 13.72 13.15 4.91
N LEU A 164 14.33 12.06 5.39
CA LEU A 164 13.98 11.39 6.64
C LEU A 164 15.20 11.31 7.54
N THR A 165 15.07 11.74 8.79
CA THR A 165 16.08 11.52 9.83
C THR A 165 15.60 10.46 10.79
N SER A 166 16.45 9.47 11.06
CA SER A 166 16.20 8.36 11.99
C SER A 166 17.42 8.10 12.85
N ASN A 167 17.22 7.50 14.02
CA ASN A 167 18.29 6.95 14.84
C ASN A 167 18.53 5.45 14.55
N ASP A 168 17.74 4.86 13.65
CA ASP A 168 17.83 3.46 13.23
C ASP A 168 18.71 3.30 11.97
N THR A 169 19.70 2.41 12.08
CA THR A 169 20.70 2.08 11.04
C THR A 169 20.16 1.16 9.94
N THR A 170 18.98 0.56 10.13
CA THR A 170 18.40 -0.41 9.20
C THR A 170 17.35 0.17 8.25
N ALA A 171 17.10 1.49 8.30
CA ALA A 171 15.94 2.06 7.60
C ALA A 171 16.01 1.95 6.06
N LEU A 172 17.21 1.85 5.46
CA LEU A 172 17.37 1.54 4.02
C LEU A 172 16.99 0.11 3.66
N GLN A 173 17.04 -0.83 4.60
CA GLN A 173 16.63 -2.22 4.38
C GLN A 173 15.09 -2.37 4.43
N GLY A 174 14.37 -1.30 4.80
CA GLY A 174 12.91 -1.28 4.85
C GLY A 174 12.30 -0.82 3.52
N SER A 175 11.31 -1.55 3.02
CA SER A 175 10.48 -1.20 1.84
C SER A 175 9.81 0.18 1.88
N ARG A 176 9.85 0.87 3.03
CA ARG A 176 9.25 2.19 3.25
C ARG A 176 10.02 3.34 2.61
N ILE A 177 11.35 3.37 2.65
CA ILE A 177 12.09 4.51 2.05
C ILE A 177 12.01 4.43 0.52
N ASN A 178 11.99 3.22 -0.03
CA ASN A 178 12.01 2.95 -1.47
C ASN A 178 10.79 3.53 -2.17
N SER A 179 9.63 3.45 -1.52
CA SER A 179 8.33 3.78 -2.12
C SER A 179 7.88 5.23 -1.93
N GLN A 180 8.60 6.06 -1.17
CA GLN A 180 8.16 7.41 -0.84
C GLN A 180 8.07 8.31 -2.09
N SER A 181 9.13 8.30 -2.92
CA SER A 181 9.18 9.16 -4.12
C SER A 181 8.08 8.80 -5.13
N ARG A 182 7.81 7.50 -5.30
CA ARG A 182 6.74 6.94 -6.12
C ARG A 182 5.36 7.31 -5.59
N SER A 183 5.08 7.03 -4.31
CA SER A 183 3.79 7.35 -3.67
C SER A 183 3.44 8.83 -3.80
N PHE A 184 4.41 9.73 -3.58
CA PHE A 184 4.13 11.17 -3.67
C PHE A 184 3.89 11.60 -5.12
N ALA A 185 4.58 10.96 -6.07
CA ALA A 185 4.36 11.19 -7.49
C ALA A 185 2.98 10.68 -7.96
N GLU A 186 2.48 9.56 -7.42
CA GLU A 186 1.12 9.05 -7.67
C GLU A 186 0.07 10.09 -7.28
N TRP A 187 0.20 10.73 -6.11
CA TRP A 187 -0.69 11.82 -5.68
C TRP A 187 -0.61 13.05 -6.59
N LYS A 188 0.60 13.44 -7.03
CA LYS A 188 0.76 14.54 -8.01
C LYS A 188 0.12 14.20 -9.34
N LEU A 189 0.26 12.96 -9.82
CA LEU A 189 -0.38 12.49 -11.05
C LEU A 189 -1.90 12.50 -10.90
N ALA A 190 -2.44 11.97 -9.80
CA ALA A 190 -3.87 11.98 -9.53
C ALA A 190 -4.47 13.39 -9.58
N ARG A 191 -3.79 14.36 -8.95
CA ARG A 191 -4.18 15.79 -9.04
C ARG A 191 -4.13 16.32 -10.47
N HIS A 192 -3.12 15.95 -11.26
CA HIS A 192 -3.03 16.34 -12.67
C HIS A 192 -4.19 15.76 -13.50
N VAL A 193 -4.53 14.48 -13.27
CA VAL A 193 -5.64 13.78 -13.93
C VAL A 193 -6.97 14.44 -13.59
N VAL A 194 -7.22 14.78 -12.32
CA VAL A 194 -8.38 15.57 -11.90
C VAL A 194 -8.47 16.87 -12.69
N LYS A 195 -7.36 17.62 -12.80
CA LYS A 195 -7.34 18.91 -13.50
C LYS A 195 -7.65 18.78 -14.99
N LYS A 196 -7.09 17.77 -15.65
CA LYS A 196 -7.01 17.72 -17.12
C LYS A 196 -8.00 16.73 -17.76
N GLU A 197 -8.31 15.63 -17.11
CA GLU A 197 -9.05 14.50 -17.71
C GLU A 197 -10.48 14.35 -17.17
N LEU A 198 -10.68 14.66 -15.89
CA LEU A 198 -11.93 14.44 -15.18
C LEU A 198 -12.77 15.70 -15.07
N ASP A 199 -14.08 15.53 -15.03
CA ASP A 199 -15.11 16.55 -14.91
C ASP A 199 -16.00 16.23 -13.69
N LYS A 200 -16.93 17.13 -13.35
CA LYS A 200 -17.81 16.95 -12.19
C LYS A 200 -18.59 15.62 -12.31
N GLY A 201 -18.58 14.83 -11.24
CA GLY A 201 -19.28 13.55 -11.14
C GLY A 201 -18.49 12.35 -11.63
N ASP A 202 -17.31 12.56 -12.24
CA ASP A 202 -16.38 11.49 -12.57
C ASP A 202 -15.67 10.97 -11.31
N ILE A 203 -15.05 9.79 -11.44
CA ILE A 203 -14.38 9.09 -10.34
C ILE A 203 -12.88 9.03 -10.60
N ILE A 204 -12.08 9.17 -9.56
CA ILE A 204 -10.67 8.79 -9.55
C ILE A 204 -10.43 7.71 -8.49
N VAL A 205 -9.74 6.65 -8.87
CA VAL A 205 -9.44 5.50 -8.01
C VAL A 205 -7.93 5.34 -7.91
N MET A 206 -7.41 5.38 -6.69
CA MET A 206 -6.02 5.03 -6.38
C MET A 206 -5.90 3.51 -6.16
N ASP A 207 -4.88 2.85 -6.69
CA ASP A 207 -4.56 1.46 -6.31
C ASP A 207 -3.96 1.44 -4.90
N GLY A 208 -4.77 1.11 -3.90
CA GLY A 208 -4.42 1.23 -2.49
C GLY A 208 -5.50 1.93 -1.66
N SER A 209 -5.19 2.18 -0.38
CA SER A 209 -6.05 2.95 0.52
C SER A 209 -5.78 4.45 0.35
N LEU A 210 -6.73 5.28 0.79
CA LEU A 210 -6.58 6.73 0.90
C LEU A 210 -5.81 7.15 2.17
N GLN A 211 -5.02 6.24 2.72
CA GLN A 211 -4.21 6.44 3.91
C GLN A 211 -2.84 6.97 3.53
N THR A 212 -2.38 7.99 4.24
CA THR A 212 -0.98 8.46 4.16
C THR A 212 -0.08 7.63 5.07
N GLY A 213 0.98 7.04 4.53
CA GLY A 213 1.95 6.21 5.24
C GLY A 213 3.25 6.93 5.59
N PHE A 214 3.56 8.05 4.94
CA PHE A 214 4.84 8.76 5.08
C PHE A 214 4.72 10.15 5.69
N LYS A 215 5.82 10.57 6.34
CA LYS A 215 5.99 11.96 6.75
C LYS A 215 5.96 12.86 5.50
N ASN A 216 5.28 14.00 5.59
CA ASN A 216 5.07 14.98 4.52
C ASN A 216 4.12 14.54 3.38
N GLU A 217 3.67 13.28 3.34
CA GLU A 217 2.73 12.82 2.31
C GLU A 217 1.39 13.56 2.34
N ALA A 218 0.96 13.93 3.56
CA ALA A 218 -0.30 14.63 3.80
C ALA A 218 -0.47 15.86 2.91
N ARG A 219 0.59 16.64 2.68
CA ARG A 219 0.56 17.82 1.80
C ARG A 219 0.11 17.48 0.38
N TYR A 220 0.62 16.38 -0.19
CA TYR A 220 0.29 15.95 -1.55
C TYR A 220 -1.14 15.43 -1.63
N THR A 221 -1.57 14.67 -0.63
CA THR A 221 -2.96 14.19 -0.57
C THR A 221 -3.95 15.31 -0.34
N GLU A 222 -3.64 16.31 0.50
CA GLU A 222 -4.52 17.45 0.78
C GLU A 222 -4.70 18.33 -0.46
N ASP A 223 -3.62 18.62 -1.18
CA ASP A 223 -3.66 19.31 -2.47
C ASP A 223 -4.53 18.57 -3.50
N PHE A 224 -4.41 17.24 -3.54
CA PHE A 224 -5.21 16.38 -4.41
C PHE A 224 -6.69 16.37 -4.01
N TYR A 225 -7.00 16.13 -2.73
CA TYR A 225 -8.37 16.07 -2.22
C TYR A 225 -9.09 17.41 -2.38
N HIS A 226 -8.40 18.52 -2.10
CA HIS A 226 -8.93 19.86 -2.32
C HIS A 226 -9.29 20.07 -3.81
N GLU A 227 -8.38 19.76 -4.72
CA GLU A 227 -8.62 19.88 -6.16
C GLU A 227 -9.82 19.04 -6.61
N ALA A 228 -9.84 17.75 -6.24
CA ALA A 228 -10.93 16.84 -6.60
C ALA A 228 -12.28 17.29 -6.04
N THR A 229 -12.33 17.66 -4.77
CA THR A 229 -13.55 18.14 -4.10
C THR A 229 -14.05 19.44 -4.74
N SER A 230 -13.16 20.40 -5.01
CA SER A 230 -13.53 21.68 -5.63
C SER A 230 -14.10 21.50 -7.03
N LYS A 231 -13.64 20.49 -7.78
CA LYS A 231 -14.13 20.15 -9.11
C LYS A 231 -15.36 19.23 -9.09
N GLY A 232 -15.69 18.68 -7.93
CA GLY A 232 -16.75 17.67 -7.77
C GLY A 232 -16.39 16.32 -8.38
N VAL A 233 -15.10 15.96 -8.43
CA VAL A 233 -14.61 14.62 -8.77
C VAL A 233 -14.62 13.75 -7.51
N ILE A 234 -15.14 12.53 -7.63
CA ILE A 234 -15.27 11.58 -6.52
C ILE A 234 -13.94 10.85 -6.33
N VAL A 235 -13.39 10.90 -5.11
CA VAL A 235 -12.10 10.29 -4.77
C VAL A 235 -12.33 8.95 -4.09
N CYS A 236 -11.71 7.92 -4.65
CA CYS A 236 -11.79 6.56 -4.15
C CYS A 236 -10.43 5.88 -4.04
N GLY A 237 -10.36 4.88 -3.17
CA GLY A 237 -9.24 3.93 -3.10
C GLY A 237 -9.76 2.50 -3.23
N LEU A 238 -9.01 1.63 -3.91
CA LEU A 238 -9.32 0.20 -3.94
C LEU A 238 -8.06 -0.62 -3.63
N SER A 239 -8.08 -1.42 -2.57
CA SER A 239 -6.95 -2.29 -2.21
C SER A 239 -7.25 -3.76 -2.49
N LYS A 240 -6.32 -4.42 -3.20
CA LYS A 240 -6.33 -5.88 -3.47
C LYS A 240 -6.24 -6.71 -2.18
N THR A 241 -5.53 -6.20 -1.18
CA THR A 241 -5.28 -6.88 0.10
C THR A 241 -5.56 -5.94 1.26
N SER A 242 -5.80 -6.52 2.44
CA SER A 242 -5.97 -5.77 3.68
C SER A 242 -5.27 -6.52 4.81
N ARG A 243 -4.60 -5.75 5.67
CA ARG A 243 -4.03 -6.26 6.94
C ARG A 243 -4.95 -6.01 8.12
N LEU A 244 -6.16 -5.52 7.87
CA LEU A 244 -7.15 -5.31 8.92
C LEU A 244 -7.57 -6.66 9.49
N VAL A 245 -7.63 -6.71 10.81
CA VAL A 245 -8.11 -7.85 11.57
C VAL A 245 -9.37 -7.47 12.32
N THR A 246 -10.16 -8.47 12.72
CA THR A 246 -11.31 -8.26 13.60
C THR A 246 -10.89 -8.15 15.06
N GLU A 247 -11.83 -7.88 15.97
CA GLU A 247 -11.52 -7.80 17.41
C GLU A 247 -11.04 -9.12 18.02
N VAL A 248 -11.41 -10.25 17.42
CA VAL A 248 -10.93 -11.58 17.83
C VAL A 248 -9.66 -12.00 17.08
N GLY A 249 -9.09 -11.13 16.24
CA GLY A 249 -7.82 -11.35 15.54
C GLY A 249 -7.92 -12.10 14.21
N GLU A 250 -9.12 -12.30 13.67
CA GLU A 250 -9.30 -12.90 12.34
C GLU A 250 -8.95 -11.92 11.21
N PRO A 251 -8.40 -12.37 10.08
CA PRO A 251 -8.29 -11.52 8.89
C PRO A 251 -9.68 -11.05 8.43
N LEU A 252 -9.88 -9.73 8.38
CA LEU A 252 -11.19 -9.11 8.15
C LEU A 252 -11.90 -9.65 6.89
N PHE A 253 -11.18 -9.79 5.78
CA PHE A 253 -11.78 -10.24 4.51
C PHE A 253 -12.01 -11.74 4.42
N VAL A 254 -11.34 -12.54 5.24
CA VAL A 254 -11.70 -13.96 5.38
C VAL A 254 -13.07 -14.05 6.05
N LYS A 255 -13.26 -13.34 7.16
CA LYS A 255 -14.53 -13.26 7.89
C LYS A 255 -15.69 -12.80 6.99
N ILE A 256 -15.51 -11.67 6.31
CA ILE A 256 -16.55 -11.10 5.44
C ILE A 256 -16.84 -12.02 4.25
N SER A 257 -15.81 -12.64 3.65
CA SER A 257 -16.00 -13.59 2.56
C SER A 257 -16.82 -14.80 2.98
N GLU A 258 -16.58 -15.35 4.18
CA GLU A 258 -17.35 -16.46 4.72
C GLU A 258 -18.80 -16.08 5.02
N MET A 259 -19.04 -14.88 5.58
CA MET A 259 -20.39 -14.38 5.84
C MET A 259 -21.18 -14.11 4.54
N GLY A 260 -20.51 -13.66 3.49
CA GLY A 260 -21.10 -13.34 2.20
C GLY A 260 -21.15 -14.50 1.19
N LYS A 261 -20.76 -15.73 1.58
CA LYS A 261 -20.57 -16.86 0.64
C LYS A 261 -21.83 -17.29 -0.12
N ASP A 262 -22.99 -17.10 0.50
CA ASP A 262 -24.27 -17.50 -0.08
C ASP A 262 -24.91 -16.39 -0.94
N ILE A 263 -24.37 -15.17 -0.89
CA ILE A 263 -24.86 -14.04 -1.68
C ILE A 263 -24.39 -14.20 -3.13
N LYS A 264 -25.35 -14.37 -4.05
CA LYS A 264 -25.08 -14.64 -5.48
C LYS A 264 -25.08 -13.39 -6.37
N CYS A 265 -25.29 -12.21 -5.78
CA CYS A 265 -25.17 -10.93 -6.48
C CYS A 265 -23.85 -10.23 -6.14
N ARG A 266 -23.63 -9.06 -6.76
CA ARG A 266 -22.59 -8.13 -6.34
C ARG A 266 -23.07 -7.41 -5.08
N TRP A 267 -22.17 -7.15 -4.15
CA TRP A 267 -22.55 -6.54 -2.88
C TRP A 267 -21.45 -5.66 -2.31
N TYR A 268 -21.85 -4.82 -1.36
CA TYR A 268 -20.94 -4.09 -0.49
C TYR A 268 -21.41 -4.16 0.96
N LEU A 269 -20.48 -3.91 1.87
CA LEU A 269 -20.70 -3.89 3.31
C LEU A 269 -19.91 -2.73 3.92
N ASP A 270 -20.60 -1.90 4.72
CA ASP A 270 -19.99 -0.80 5.47
C ASP A 270 -19.14 -1.35 6.63
N ILE A 271 -17.89 -0.91 6.75
CA ILE A 271 -16.93 -1.48 7.72
C ILE A 271 -16.58 -0.51 8.84
N ALA A 272 -16.10 0.67 8.48
CA ALA A 272 -15.64 1.66 9.45
C ALA A 272 -15.42 3.03 8.81
N LYS A 273 -15.37 4.04 9.68
CA LYS A 273 -14.81 5.36 9.34
C LYS A 273 -13.58 5.64 10.19
N LYS A 274 -12.56 6.25 9.57
CA LYS A 274 -11.33 6.72 10.25
C LYS A 274 -10.62 5.61 11.04
N ILE A 275 -10.31 4.50 10.37
CA ILE A 275 -9.74 3.29 11.01
C ILE A 275 -8.47 3.59 11.81
N SER A 276 -7.63 4.49 11.29
CA SER A 276 -6.34 4.86 11.87
C SER A 276 -6.04 6.34 11.66
N ARG A 277 -4.96 6.82 12.29
CA ARG A 277 -4.46 8.18 12.07
C ARG A 277 -3.93 8.29 10.63
N GLY A 278 -4.42 9.28 9.88
CA GLY A 278 -4.07 9.50 8.46
C GLY A 278 -5.01 8.81 7.47
N GLU A 279 -5.95 7.99 7.96
CA GLU A 279 -7.03 7.44 7.17
C GLU A 279 -8.05 8.53 6.83
N LYS A 280 -8.34 8.74 5.54
CA LYS A 280 -9.31 9.75 5.06
C LYS A 280 -10.54 9.13 4.39
N GLY A 281 -10.56 7.82 4.17
CA GLY A 281 -11.66 7.10 3.55
C GLY A 281 -12.74 6.64 4.54
N HIS A 282 -13.98 6.60 4.05
CA HIS A 282 -15.02 5.71 4.54
C HIS A 282 -14.80 4.33 3.93
N VAL A 283 -14.72 3.28 4.75
CA VAL A 283 -14.26 1.97 4.32
C VAL A 283 -15.40 1.00 4.12
N PHE A 284 -15.40 0.35 2.96
CA PHE A 284 -16.30 -0.72 2.57
C PHE A 284 -15.53 -2.00 2.28
N ALA A 285 -16.18 -3.14 2.45
CA ALA A 285 -15.83 -4.37 1.76
C ALA A 285 -16.73 -4.51 0.53
N VAL A 286 -16.15 -4.82 -0.63
CA VAL A 286 -16.90 -4.93 -1.89
C VAL A 286 -16.62 -6.23 -2.62
N LYS A 287 -17.67 -6.79 -3.23
CA LYS A 287 -17.61 -7.88 -4.21
C LYS A 287 -18.23 -7.40 -5.51
N LEU A 288 -17.37 -6.98 -6.44
CA LEU A 288 -17.79 -6.34 -7.70
C LEU A 288 -18.19 -7.32 -8.80
N HIS A 289 -18.01 -8.63 -8.58
CA HIS A 289 -18.45 -9.67 -9.52
C HIS A 289 -18.94 -10.92 -8.78
N PRO A 290 -20.11 -11.50 -9.13
CA PRO A 290 -20.67 -12.65 -8.44
C PRO A 290 -19.75 -13.88 -8.42
N GLY A 291 -19.06 -14.13 -9.54
CA GLY A 291 -18.12 -15.24 -9.69
C GLY A 291 -16.73 -14.99 -9.11
N SER A 292 -16.44 -13.80 -8.56
CA SER A 292 -15.14 -13.55 -7.93
C SER A 292 -15.04 -14.30 -6.61
N ARG A 293 -13.85 -14.79 -6.26
CA ARG A 293 -13.57 -15.27 -4.89
C ARG A 293 -13.05 -14.16 -3.98
N ALA A 294 -12.62 -13.05 -4.55
CA ALA A 294 -12.01 -11.96 -3.81
C ALA A 294 -13.06 -10.98 -3.26
N VAL A 295 -12.75 -10.42 -2.11
CA VAL A 295 -13.40 -9.25 -1.50
C VAL A 295 -12.34 -8.17 -1.40
N TYR A 296 -12.69 -6.95 -1.80
CA TYR A 296 -11.75 -5.83 -1.85
C TYR A 296 -12.08 -4.79 -0.80
N ARG A 297 -11.04 -4.08 -0.33
CA ARG A 297 -11.21 -2.85 0.44
C ARG A 297 -11.53 -1.73 -0.53
N PHE A 298 -12.66 -1.10 -0.37
CA PHE A 298 -13.01 0.09 -1.12
C PHE A 298 -13.18 1.27 -0.20
N GLU A 299 -12.76 2.44 -0.66
CA GLU A 299 -12.84 3.67 0.11
C GLU A 299 -13.43 4.78 -0.73
N ILE A 300 -14.30 5.58 -0.11
CA ILE A 300 -14.72 6.88 -0.63
C ILE A 300 -14.18 7.94 0.34
N LEU A 301 -13.64 9.06 -0.16
CA LEU A 301 -13.19 10.15 0.70
C LEU A 301 -14.32 10.57 1.66
N GLN A 302 -14.04 10.56 2.96
CA GLN A 302 -15.05 10.68 4.03
C GLN A 302 -15.94 11.92 3.86
N ASP A 303 -15.35 13.08 3.57
CA ASP A 303 -16.07 14.35 3.42
C ASP A 303 -17.02 14.38 2.21
N GLN A 304 -16.81 13.49 1.23
CA GLN A 304 -17.70 13.28 0.10
C GLN A 304 -18.79 12.27 0.46
N PHE A 305 -18.41 11.15 1.08
CA PHE A 305 -19.34 10.11 1.52
C PHE A 305 -20.44 10.66 2.44
N GLU A 306 -20.10 11.53 3.39
CA GLU A 306 -21.08 12.12 4.34
C GLU A 306 -22.20 12.93 3.67
N LYS A 307 -22.04 13.27 2.39
CA LYS A 307 -23.00 14.05 1.60
C LYS A 307 -23.76 13.20 0.58
N MET A 308 -23.40 11.93 0.45
CA MET A 308 -23.97 11.01 -0.53
C MET A 308 -25.19 10.29 0.03
N ASN A 309 -26.16 10.03 -0.84
CA ASN A 309 -27.23 9.07 -0.57
C ASN A 309 -26.87 7.66 -1.09
N ASP A 310 -27.73 6.67 -0.80
CA ASP A 310 -27.50 5.27 -1.20
C ASP A 310 -27.49 5.08 -2.73
N GLU A 311 -28.21 5.91 -3.50
CA GLU A 311 -28.23 5.87 -4.97
C GLU A 311 -26.88 6.31 -5.54
N GLU A 312 -26.30 7.39 -5.02
CA GLU A 312 -24.97 7.87 -5.41
C GLU A 312 -23.87 6.87 -5.08
N ILE A 313 -23.97 6.20 -3.92
CA ILE A 313 -23.05 5.11 -3.54
C ILE A 313 -23.17 3.93 -4.52
N ASN A 314 -24.41 3.53 -4.84
CA ASN A 314 -24.67 2.47 -5.81
C ASN A 314 -24.10 2.82 -7.18
N ASP A 315 -24.28 4.05 -7.66
CA ASP A 315 -23.74 4.51 -8.94
C ASP A 315 -22.21 4.36 -9.04
N ILE A 316 -21.49 4.70 -7.97
CA ILE A 316 -20.03 4.56 -7.90
C ILE A 316 -19.63 3.09 -7.98
N LEU A 317 -20.23 2.26 -7.14
CA LEU A 317 -19.93 0.83 -7.04
C LEU A 317 -20.34 0.06 -8.31
N ALA A 318 -21.46 0.42 -8.92
CA ALA A 318 -21.93 -0.15 -10.17
C ALA A 318 -21.05 0.25 -11.35
N SER A 319 -20.54 1.49 -11.37
CA SER A 319 -19.55 1.94 -12.37
C SER A 319 -18.26 1.14 -12.28
N LEU A 320 -17.77 0.85 -11.06
CA LEU A 320 -16.63 -0.03 -10.83
C LEU A 320 -16.93 -1.46 -11.27
N ALA A 321 -18.08 -2.00 -10.87
CA ALA A 321 -18.51 -3.35 -11.25
C ALA A 321 -18.63 -3.54 -12.77
N ALA A 322 -19.06 -2.51 -13.51
CA ALA A 322 -19.11 -2.52 -14.96
C ALA A 322 -17.72 -2.72 -15.59
N ASN A 323 -16.66 -2.26 -14.90
CA ASN A 323 -15.27 -2.42 -15.29
C ASN A 323 -14.60 -3.70 -14.71
N SER A 324 -15.30 -4.49 -13.89
CA SER A 324 -14.77 -5.66 -13.17
C SER A 324 -15.18 -7.03 -13.76
N GLY A 325 -15.57 -7.06 -15.03
CA GLY A 325 -16.07 -8.26 -15.72
C GLY A 325 -15.00 -9.08 -16.47
N ASP A 326 -13.72 -8.73 -16.36
CA ASP A 326 -12.65 -9.42 -17.09
C ASP A 326 -12.48 -10.86 -16.59
N VAL A 327 -12.42 -11.82 -17.52
CA VAL A 327 -12.35 -13.26 -17.22
C VAL A 327 -11.02 -13.65 -16.59
N ALA A 328 -9.92 -12.94 -16.90
CA ALA A 328 -8.60 -13.21 -16.34
C ALA A 328 -8.52 -12.80 -14.86
N MET A 329 -9.31 -11.81 -14.43
CA MET A 329 -9.36 -11.37 -13.03
C MET A 329 -10.78 -10.91 -12.61
N PRO A 330 -11.75 -11.83 -12.48
CA PRO A 330 -13.13 -11.46 -12.19
C PRO A 330 -13.26 -10.72 -10.86
N GLY A 331 -13.97 -9.59 -10.87
CA GLY A 331 -14.20 -8.77 -9.69
C GLY A 331 -13.20 -7.65 -9.45
N TYR A 332 -12.07 -7.64 -10.16
CA TYR A 332 -11.12 -6.53 -10.07
C TYR A 332 -11.27 -5.59 -11.28
N PRO A 333 -11.37 -4.26 -11.10
CA PRO A 333 -11.52 -3.33 -12.21
C PRO A 333 -10.36 -3.44 -13.20
N TYR A 334 -10.69 -3.67 -14.47
CA TYR A 334 -9.69 -3.79 -15.54
C TYR A 334 -8.81 -2.54 -15.67
N GLY A 335 -9.35 -1.36 -15.37
CA GLY A 335 -8.58 -0.12 -15.40
C GLY A 335 -7.45 -0.07 -14.37
N LEU A 336 -7.59 -0.76 -13.23
CA LEU A 336 -6.48 -0.95 -12.28
C LEU A 336 -5.49 -2.01 -12.77
N VAL A 337 -5.96 -3.10 -13.40
CA VAL A 337 -5.07 -4.06 -14.08
C VAL A 337 -4.22 -3.37 -15.13
N ASP A 338 -4.84 -2.46 -15.90
CA ASP A 338 -4.14 -1.65 -16.88
C ASP A 338 -3.13 -0.72 -16.23
N ALA A 339 -3.54 -0.01 -15.17
CA ALA A 339 -2.67 0.92 -14.47
C ALA A 339 -1.43 0.23 -13.88
N ASP A 340 -1.63 -0.87 -13.16
CA ASP A 340 -0.58 -1.74 -12.60
C ASP A 340 0.37 -2.24 -13.70
N ARG A 341 -0.19 -2.83 -14.76
CA ARG A 341 0.60 -3.36 -15.88
C ARG A 341 1.49 -2.31 -16.54
N PHE A 342 1.00 -1.08 -16.68
CA PHE A 342 1.73 0.00 -17.34
C PHE A 342 2.57 0.84 -16.37
N ALA A 343 2.33 0.78 -15.07
CA ALA A 343 3.17 1.38 -14.03
C ALA A 343 4.36 0.46 -13.66
N GLN A 344 4.22 -0.86 -13.81
CA GLN A 344 5.28 -1.81 -13.51
C GLN A 344 6.52 -1.60 -14.38
N VAL A 345 7.71 -1.57 -13.75
CA VAL A 345 9.00 -1.63 -14.45
C VAL A 345 9.44 -3.09 -14.56
N ARG A 346 9.47 -3.62 -15.79
CA ARG A 346 9.67 -5.06 -16.02
C ARG A 346 11.12 -5.48 -15.85
N ASN A 347 11.37 -6.73 -15.48
CA ASN A 347 12.73 -7.26 -15.25
C ASN A 347 13.66 -7.13 -16.47
N ASN A 348 13.14 -7.33 -17.68
CA ASN A 348 13.92 -7.17 -18.91
C ASN A 348 14.38 -5.71 -19.11
N GLU A 349 13.49 -4.76 -18.84
CA GLU A 349 13.75 -3.33 -18.86
C GLU A 349 14.73 -2.92 -17.74
N LEU A 350 14.53 -3.41 -16.51
CA LEU A 350 15.46 -3.19 -15.40
C LEU A 350 16.87 -3.68 -15.76
N GLY A 351 16.98 -4.84 -16.41
CA GLY A 351 18.25 -5.36 -16.89
C GLY A 351 18.95 -4.43 -17.89
N MET A 352 18.21 -3.70 -18.72
CA MET A 352 18.78 -2.70 -19.63
C MET A 352 19.31 -1.49 -18.87
N TYR A 353 18.50 -0.91 -17.97
CA TYR A 353 18.93 0.25 -17.17
C TYR A 353 20.12 -0.07 -16.27
N ARG A 354 20.14 -1.26 -15.65
CA ARG A 354 21.28 -1.73 -14.84
C ARG A 354 22.57 -1.80 -15.66
N ARG A 355 22.51 -2.37 -16.88
CA ARG A 355 23.68 -2.44 -17.76
C ARG A 355 24.18 -1.06 -18.19
N ASP A 356 23.27 -0.14 -18.54
CA ASP A 356 23.64 1.24 -18.88
C ASP A 356 24.24 1.98 -17.68
N ALA A 357 23.63 1.86 -16.49
CA ALA A 357 24.13 2.46 -15.25
C ALA A 357 25.53 1.94 -14.90
N LEU A 358 25.74 0.61 -14.92
CA LEU A 358 27.05 0.00 -14.68
C LEU A 358 28.09 0.45 -15.69
N SER A 359 27.74 0.51 -16.98
CA SER A 359 28.61 1.02 -18.03
C SER A 359 29.08 2.45 -17.73
N ARG A 360 28.14 3.34 -17.38
CA ARG A 360 28.46 4.73 -17.02
C ARG A 360 29.29 4.85 -15.74
N ILE A 361 28.99 4.03 -14.72
CA ILE A 361 29.77 3.97 -13.49
C ILE A 361 31.22 3.58 -13.81
N MET A 362 31.45 2.56 -14.64
CA MET A 362 32.82 2.12 -14.98
C MET A 362 33.66 3.22 -15.66
N HIS A 363 33.04 4.10 -16.44
CA HIS A 363 33.72 5.20 -17.13
C HIS A 363 33.80 6.49 -16.30
N TYR A 364 33.09 6.58 -15.18
CA TYR A 364 33.13 7.74 -14.31
C TYR A 364 34.44 7.77 -13.49
N LYS A 365 35.06 8.95 -13.36
CA LYS A 365 36.33 9.14 -12.62
C LYS A 365 36.27 8.61 -11.17
N GLY A 366 35.09 8.68 -10.53
CA GLY A 366 34.83 8.12 -9.19
C GLY A 366 34.20 6.71 -9.18
N GLY A 367 34.06 6.08 -10.34
CA GLY A 367 33.31 4.83 -10.55
C GLY A 367 33.81 3.65 -9.73
N LYS A 368 35.12 3.53 -9.56
CA LYS A 368 35.74 2.45 -8.75
C LYS A 368 35.23 2.44 -7.31
N ASN A 369 35.00 3.62 -6.72
CA ASN A 369 34.46 3.72 -5.36
C ASN A 369 33.01 3.26 -5.33
N ILE A 370 32.19 3.67 -6.30
CA ILE A 370 30.78 3.25 -6.40
C ILE A 370 30.69 1.72 -6.53
N LEU A 371 31.47 1.12 -7.44
CA LEU A 371 31.50 -0.34 -7.62
C LEU A 371 31.94 -1.10 -6.36
N LYS A 372 32.89 -0.54 -5.59
CA LYS A 372 33.30 -1.13 -4.31
C LYS A 372 32.13 -1.24 -3.34
N TYR A 373 31.28 -0.22 -3.25
CA TYR A 373 30.10 -0.25 -2.37
C TYR A 373 29.03 -1.22 -2.88
N ILE A 374 28.75 -1.23 -4.18
CA ILE A 374 27.79 -2.16 -4.80
C ILE A 374 28.19 -3.62 -4.53
N ASN A 375 29.47 -3.95 -4.68
CA ASN A 375 29.95 -5.31 -4.51
C ASN A 375 29.93 -5.80 -3.06
N ALA A 376 29.86 -4.91 -2.07
CA ALA A 376 29.81 -5.30 -0.65
C ALA A 376 28.57 -6.15 -0.33
N ASN A 377 27.47 -6.00 -1.09
CA ASN A 377 26.22 -6.72 -0.87
C ASN A 377 26.03 -7.94 -1.81
N LYS A 378 26.91 -8.16 -2.80
CA LYS A 378 26.72 -9.18 -3.86
C LYS A 378 27.28 -10.56 -3.54
N SER A 379 27.90 -10.75 -2.37
CA SER A 379 28.46 -12.05 -1.95
C SER A 379 27.39 -13.16 -1.87
N HIS A 380 26.15 -12.83 -1.49
CA HIS A 380 25.05 -13.80 -1.46
C HIS A 380 24.56 -14.22 -2.86
N GLU A 381 24.51 -13.28 -3.82
CA GLU A 381 24.12 -13.59 -5.21
C GLU A 381 25.18 -14.47 -5.90
N HIS A 382 26.46 -14.22 -5.62
CA HIS A 382 27.56 -15.04 -6.15
C HIS A 382 27.54 -16.46 -5.59
N LEU A 383 27.21 -16.63 -4.29
CA LEU A 383 27.07 -17.95 -3.69
C LEU A 383 25.91 -18.73 -4.32
N ASN A 384 24.74 -18.08 -4.44
CA ASN A 384 23.55 -18.71 -5.03
C ASN A 384 23.77 -19.17 -6.47
N GLY A 385 24.51 -18.40 -7.30
CA GLY A 385 24.83 -18.79 -8.67
C GLY A 385 25.89 -19.90 -8.81
N VAL A 386 26.58 -20.26 -7.72
CA VAL A 386 27.56 -21.36 -7.68
C VAL A 386 26.96 -22.62 -7.01
N THR A 387 25.92 -22.45 -6.19
CA THR A 387 25.26 -23.55 -5.46
C THR A 387 23.90 -23.97 -6.04
N SER A 388 23.44 -23.34 -7.13
CA SER A 388 22.27 -23.77 -7.93
C SER A 388 22.71 -24.24 -9.30
#